data_AF-A0A2M7S6X4-F1
#
_entry.id   AF-A0A2M7S6X4-F1
#
_cell.length_a   1.000
_cell.length_b   1.000
_cell.length_c   1.000
_cell.angle_alpha   90.00
_cell.angle_beta   90.00
_cell.angle_gamma   90.00
#
_symmetry.space_group_name_H-M   'P 1'
#
loop_
_entity.id
_entity.type
_entity.pdbx_description
1 polymer ?
#
loop_
_entity_poly.entity_id
_entity_poly.type
_entity_poly.pdbx_seq_one_letter_code
_entity_poly.pdbx_strand_id
1 'polypeptide(L)'
;MKSIKYAVFFLFSGLILLPCSSCTARADTLAQDIYREGITSASIRAMGMGGAFTHIGDENPAYFNPAALLGSKDCKMTNNSVFLFSDKFSFGNSSLVRVNENIYFSLSVGNDVDTQGGTRYTVLGGYAVPFGESTTFGFNVKEKVATANGVKAGPGFDVGLIGKSTFFTAGIMVQDLFTYVDGAWEPTYIKVGFGMSPFNKPFEYLSINMQGDFIWSLETEEFDFGKMRLGVEYYLFDKLLGLRFGY
;
A
#
# COMPACT_ATOMS: atom_id res chain seq x y z
N MET A 1 31.30 -22.48 -24.25
CA MET A 1 30.52 -22.03 -23.07
C MET A 1 30.69 -20.55 -22.67
N LYS A 2 31.38 -19.68 -23.44
CA LYS A 2 31.49 -18.23 -23.14
C LYS A 2 30.38 -17.36 -23.78
N SER A 3 29.63 -17.85 -24.78
CA SER A 3 28.65 -17.05 -25.52
C SER A 3 27.30 -16.84 -24.82
N ILE A 4 26.91 -17.72 -23.89
CA ILE A 4 25.61 -17.65 -23.19
C ILE A 4 25.55 -16.48 -22.19
N LYS A 5 26.69 -16.09 -21.60
CA LYS A 5 26.74 -15.00 -20.61
C LYS A 5 26.47 -13.62 -21.23
N TYR A 6 26.87 -13.41 -22.48
CA TYR A 6 26.64 -12.15 -23.18
C TYR A 6 25.22 -12.02 -23.73
N ALA A 7 24.57 -13.15 -24.08
CA ALA A 7 23.17 -13.16 -24.51
C ALA A 7 22.22 -12.76 -23.37
N VAL A 8 22.48 -13.20 -22.14
CA VAL A 8 21.70 -12.81 -20.96
C VAL A 8 21.89 -11.33 -20.64
N PHE A 9 23.11 -10.80 -20.78
CA PHE A 9 23.40 -9.39 -20.52
C PHE A 9 22.73 -8.47 -21.57
N PHE A 10 22.73 -8.86 -22.85
CA PHE A 10 22.06 -8.12 -23.91
C PHE A 10 20.52 -8.14 -23.78
N LEU A 11 19.93 -9.28 -23.39
CA LEU A 11 18.50 -9.38 -23.09
C LEU A 11 18.12 -8.51 -21.87
N PHE A 12 18.97 -8.47 -20.83
CA PHE A 12 18.77 -7.61 -19.67
C PHE A 12 18.84 -6.12 -20.04
N SER A 13 19.80 -5.70 -20.87
CA SER A 13 19.89 -4.31 -21.33
C SER A 13 18.73 -3.91 -22.24
N GLY A 14 18.21 -4.82 -23.08
CA GLY A 14 17.03 -4.57 -23.90
C GLY A 14 15.75 -4.42 -23.06
N LEU A 15 15.59 -5.26 -22.03
CA LEU A 15 14.47 -5.21 -21.08
C LEU A 15 14.53 -4.02 -20.11
N ILE A 16 15.72 -3.46 -19.84
CA ILE A 16 15.88 -2.25 -19.01
C ILE A 16 15.67 -0.97 -19.83
N LEU A 17 15.85 -1.00 -21.16
CA LEU A 17 15.71 0.19 -22.02
C LEU A 17 14.31 0.34 -22.63
N LEU A 18 13.54 -0.73 -22.77
CA LEU A 18 12.14 -0.70 -23.24
C LEU A 18 11.11 -0.06 -22.26
N PRO A 19 11.30 -0.02 -20.92
CA PRO A 19 10.41 0.68 -20.00
C PRO A 19 10.63 2.19 -20.01
N CYS A 20 11.85 2.69 -20.26
CA CYS A 20 12.15 4.12 -20.11
C CYS A 20 11.37 5.04 -21.08
N SER A 21 10.88 4.51 -22.21
CA SER A 21 10.09 5.27 -23.19
C SER A 21 8.57 5.07 -23.05
N SER A 22 8.13 4.03 -22.32
CA SER A 22 6.70 3.78 -22.05
C SER A 22 6.27 4.25 -20.65
N CYS A 23 7.21 4.45 -19.72
CA CYS A 23 6.96 5.03 -18.40
C CYS A 23 6.64 6.53 -18.42
N THR A 24 7.00 7.27 -19.46
CA THR A 24 6.80 8.73 -19.52
C THR A 24 5.47 9.15 -20.14
N ALA A 25 4.85 8.33 -21.00
CA ALA A 25 3.56 8.64 -21.63
C ALA A 25 2.35 8.07 -20.88
N ARG A 26 2.55 7.07 -20.00
CA ARG A 26 1.49 6.46 -19.18
C ARG A 26 1.49 6.94 -17.72
N ALA A 27 2.55 7.64 -17.28
CA ALA A 27 2.67 8.21 -15.94
C ALA A 27 1.60 9.28 -15.67
N ASP A 28 1.18 10.07 -16.66
CA ASP A 28 0.18 11.13 -16.46
C ASP A 28 -1.22 10.57 -16.13
N THR A 29 -1.64 9.49 -16.81
CA THR A 29 -2.90 8.79 -16.50
C THR A 29 -2.80 7.94 -15.23
N LEU A 30 -1.66 7.25 -15.01
CA LEU A 30 -1.47 6.47 -13.78
C LEU A 30 -1.40 7.36 -12.54
N ALA A 31 -0.85 8.57 -12.62
CA ALA A 31 -0.71 9.48 -11.48
C ALA A 31 -2.06 10.01 -11.00
N GLN A 32 -2.98 10.34 -11.93
CA GLN A 32 -4.36 10.73 -11.59
C GLN A 32 -5.21 9.56 -11.07
N ASP A 33 -5.00 8.36 -11.61
CA ASP A 33 -5.62 7.16 -11.06
C ASP A 33 -5.04 6.89 -9.65
N ILE A 34 -3.73 6.77 -9.47
CA ILE A 34 -3.05 6.64 -8.16
C ILE A 34 -3.56 7.67 -7.12
N TYR A 35 -3.83 8.91 -7.56
CA TYR A 35 -4.38 10.05 -6.80
C TYR A 35 -5.82 9.82 -6.29
N ARG A 36 -6.74 9.34 -7.13
CA ARG A 36 -8.13 9.03 -6.70
C ARG A 36 -8.24 7.77 -5.83
N GLU A 37 -7.17 7.00 -5.72
CA GLU A 37 -7.23 5.57 -5.42
C GLU A 37 -6.60 5.16 -4.08
N GLY A 38 -6.17 6.11 -3.26
CA GLY A 38 -5.56 5.84 -1.96
C GLY A 38 -4.21 5.12 -2.03
N ILE A 39 -3.54 5.12 -3.18
CA ILE A 39 -2.15 4.63 -3.33
C ILE A 39 -1.16 5.73 -2.92
N THR A 40 -1.59 7.00 -2.87
CA THR A 40 -0.74 8.14 -2.52
C THR A 40 -0.21 8.11 -1.08
N SER A 41 -0.75 7.27 -0.19
CA SER A 41 -0.21 7.04 1.16
C SER A 41 0.60 5.72 1.26
N ALA A 42 0.88 5.09 0.12
CA ALA A 42 1.59 3.82 0.03
C ALA A 42 3.08 3.93 0.38
N SER A 43 3.65 2.85 0.92
CA SER A 43 5.11 2.69 0.97
C SER A 43 5.67 2.59 -0.46
N ILE A 44 6.93 3.00 -0.65
CA ILE A 44 7.61 2.90 -1.96
C ILE A 44 7.63 1.45 -2.44
N ARG A 45 7.78 0.51 -1.50
CA ARG A 45 7.69 -0.92 -1.77
C ARG A 45 6.32 -1.34 -2.30
N ALA A 46 5.22 -0.84 -1.72
CA ALA A 46 3.87 -1.12 -2.20
C ALA A 46 3.61 -0.54 -3.60
N MET A 47 4.09 0.68 -3.87
CA MET A 47 4.01 1.28 -5.21
C MET A 47 4.76 0.45 -6.26
N GLY A 48 5.95 -0.07 -5.92
CA GLY A 48 6.72 -0.93 -6.82
C GLY A 48 6.04 -2.26 -7.17
N MET A 49 5.02 -2.66 -6.42
CA MET A 49 4.19 -3.84 -6.66
C MET A 49 2.79 -3.48 -7.16
N GLY A 50 2.62 -2.30 -7.75
CA GLY A 50 1.34 -1.83 -8.29
C GLY A 50 0.30 -1.51 -7.22
N GLY A 51 0.64 -1.62 -5.93
CA GLY A 51 -0.26 -1.45 -4.79
C GLY A 51 -0.89 -2.75 -4.26
N ALA A 52 -0.49 -3.93 -4.76
CA ALA A 52 -1.00 -5.23 -4.28
C ALA A 52 -0.40 -5.61 -2.91
N PHE A 53 -0.95 -5.05 -1.82
CA PHE A 53 -0.26 -4.96 -0.54
C PHE A 53 -1.10 -5.22 0.72
N THR A 54 -2.42 -5.37 0.62
CA THR A 54 -3.34 -5.52 1.77
C THR A 54 -3.00 -6.68 2.72
N HIS A 55 -2.27 -7.70 2.28
CA HIS A 55 -1.93 -8.88 3.09
C HIS A 55 -0.47 -8.90 3.58
N ILE A 56 0.32 -7.85 3.31
CA ILE A 56 1.74 -7.77 3.64
C ILE A 56 1.97 -6.77 4.79
N GLY A 57 2.67 -7.19 5.84
CA GLY A 57 3.18 -6.29 6.88
C GLY A 57 4.49 -5.65 6.44
N ASP A 58 4.52 -4.32 6.32
CA ASP A 58 5.68 -3.59 5.80
C ASP A 58 5.85 -2.22 6.49
N GLU A 59 6.52 -1.28 5.82
CA GLU A 59 6.90 0.05 6.27
C GLU A 59 5.74 0.94 6.78
N ASN A 60 4.49 0.72 6.35
CA ASN A 60 3.32 1.41 6.90
C ASN A 60 2.12 0.45 6.95
N PRO A 61 2.15 -0.56 7.83
CA PRO A 61 1.13 -1.60 7.85
C PRO A 61 -0.22 -1.05 8.28
N ALA A 62 -0.21 -0.08 9.20
CA ALA A 62 -1.43 0.48 9.76
C ALA A 62 -2.30 1.11 8.66
N TYR A 63 -1.74 1.82 7.69
CA TYR A 63 -2.53 2.39 6.60
C TYR A 63 -3.16 1.34 5.68
N PHE A 64 -2.43 0.28 5.33
CA PHE A 64 -2.90 -0.70 4.34
C PHE A 64 -3.77 -1.81 4.90
N ASN A 65 -3.45 -2.27 6.10
CA ASN A 65 -4.22 -3.25 6.83
C ASN A 65 -3.72 -3.27 8.28
N PRO A 66 -4.51 -2.80 9.26
CA PRO A 66 -4.08 -2.81 10.65
C PRO A 66 -3.68 -4.20 11.15
N ALA A 67 -4.25 -5.30 10.65
CA ALA A 67 -3.82 -6.64 11.03
C ALA A 67 -2.36 -6.95 10.61
N ALA A 68 -1.81 -6.21 9.65
CA ALA A 68 -0.43 -6.36 9.21
C ALA A 68 0.60 -5.81 10.22
N LEU A 69 0.14 -5.06 11.24
CA LEU A 69 0.99 -4.49 12.29
C LEU A 69 1.82 -5.55 13.02
N LEU A 70 1.24 -6.71 13.34
CA LEU A 70 1.98 -7.83 13.97
C LEU A 70 3.09 -8.43 13.08
N GLY A 71 3.08 -8.14 11.78
CA GLY A 71 4.17 -8.52 10.87
C GLY A 71 5.45 -7.71 11.10
N SER A 72 5.36 -6.54 11.73
CA SER A 72 6.48 -5.66 11.99
C SER A 72 7.12 -6.01 13.34
N LYS A 73 8.18 -6.82 13.28
CA LYS A 73 8.88 -7.30 14.48
C LYS A 73 9.64 -6.20 15.24
N ASP A 74 10.01 -5.12 14.57
CA ASP A 74 10.85 -4.07 15.14
C ASP A 74 10.13 -2.72 15.18
N CYS A 75 10.55 -1.87 16.12
CA CYS A 75 10.16 -0.47 16.06
C CYS A 75 10.87 0.21 14.90
N LYS A 76 10.09 0.57 13.89
CA LYS A 76 10.59 1.18 12.65
C LYS A 76 10.04 2.58 12.55
N MET A 77 10.94 3.51 12.26
CA MET A 77 10.56 4.80 11.72
C MET A 77 10.79 4.74 10.22
N THR A 78 9.72 4.82 9.43
CA THR A 78 9.85 4.99 7.98
C THR A 78 9.50 6.42 7.63
N ASN A 79 10.26 7.04 6.73
CA ASN A 79 9.85 8.27 6.07
C ASN A 79 9.95 8.04 4.55
N ASN A 80 8.81 8.03 3.88
CA ASN A 80 8.73 7.92 2.43
C ASN A 80 8.27 9.26 1.86
N SER A 81 8.97 9.75 0.85
CA SER A 81 8.59 10.94 0.10
C SER A 81 8.53 10.61 -1.38
N VAL A 82 7.37 10.84 -2.01
CA VAL A 82 7.14 10.55 -3.43
C VAL A 82 6.80 11.85 -4.12
N PHE A 83 7.59 12.22 -5.12
CA PHE A 83 7.36 13.39 -5.96
C PHE A 83 6.91 12.92 -7.34
N LEU A 84 5.67 13.28 -7.71
CA LEU A 84 5.13 13.03 -9.05
C LEU A 84 5.32 14.30 -9.88
N PHE A 85 6.26 14.25 -10.84
CA PHE A 85 6.65 15.40 -11.65
C PHE A 85 5.55 15.91 -12.59
N SER A 86 4.61 15.07 -12.99
CA SER A 86 3.51 15.41 -13.88
C SER A 86 2.51 16.37 -13.24
N ASP A 87 2.25 16.18 -11.94
CA ASP A 87 1.09 16.79 -11.29
C ASP A 87 1.43 17.62 -10.05
N LYS A 88 2.73 17.87 -9.77
CA LYS A 88 3.21 18.65 -8.61
C LYS A 88 2.76 18.10 -7.25
N PHE A 89 2.47 16.80 -7.16
CA PHE A 89 2.13 16.15 -5.90
C PHE A 89 3.37 15.72 -5.13
N SER A 90 3.34 15.93 -3.81
CA SER A 90 4.35 15.39 -2.89
C SER A 90 3.65 14.67 -1.74
N PHE A 91 3.89 13.37 -1.62
CA PHE A 91 3.34 12.58 -0.53
C PHE A 91 4.42 12.23 0.47
N GLY A 92 4.18 12.52 1.74
CA GLY A 92 4.96 12.03 2.86
C GLY A 92 4.28 10.83 3.47
N ASN A 93 5.05 9.88 3.99
CA ASN A 93 4.54 8.94 4.97
C ASN A 93 5.59 8.77 6.04
N SER A 94 5.28 9.25 7.23
CA SER A 94 5.97 8.80 8.43
C SER A 94 5.21 7.61 9.00
N SER A 95 5.91 6.67 9.60
CA SER A 95 5.26 5.67 10.44
C SER A 95 6.19 5.42 11.60
N LEU A 96 5.63 5.33 12.79
CA LEU A 96 6.26 4.63 13.89
C LEU A 96 5.53 3.30 14.00
N VAL A 97 6.21 2.24 14.38
CA VAL A 97 5.58 0.93 14.49
C VAL A 97 5.99 0.37 15.84
N ARG A 98 5.02 -0.11 16.63
CA ARG A 98 5.21 -0.82 17.91
C ARG A 98 5.52 0.06 19.14
N VAL A 99 4.52 0.19 20.03
CA VAL A 99 4.66 0.72 21.41
C VAL A 99 4.92 -0.44 22.38
N ASN A 100 4.26 -1.58 22.18
CA ASN A 100 4.52 -2.85 22.87
C ASN A 100 4.15 -4.05 21.97
N GLU A 101 4.06 -5.27 22.50
CA GLU A 101 3.78 -6.47 21.69
C GLU A 101 2.42 -6.44 20.96
N ASN A 102 1.46 -5.67 21.49
CA ASN A 102 0.07 -5.66 21.01
C ASN A 102 -0.39 -4.30 20.50
N ILE A 103 0.19 -3.21 20.98
CA ILE A 103 -0.20 -1.84 20.66
C ILE A 103 0.81 -1.19 19.72
N TYR A 104 0.30 -0.67 18.60
CA TYR A 104 1.08 0.01 17.59
C TYR A 104 0.57 1.45 17.47
N PHE A 105 1.41 2.35 17.00
CA PHE A 105 1.00 3.73 16.76
C PHE A 105 1.74 4.21 15.53
N SER A 106 1.01 4.56 14.47
CA SER A 106 1.60 4.91 13.18
C SER A 106 1.14 6.28 12.73
N LEU A 107 1.93 7.31 12.99
CA LEU A 107 1.64 8.66 12.50
C LEU A 107 1.98 8.79 11.01
N SER A 108 1.01 8.49 10.15
CA SER A 108 1.05 8.84 8.73
C SER A 108 0.75 10.33 8.54
N VAL A 109 1.36 10.97 7.54
CA VAL A 109 1.01 12.32 7.08
C VAL A 109 1.11 12.33 5.56
N GLY A 110 0.07 11.83 4.88
CA GLY A 110 -0.10 12.10 3.46
C GLY A 110 -0.36 13.59 3.25
N ASN A 111 0.13 14.17 2.16
CA ASN A 111 -0.26 15.52 1.75
C ASN A 111 -0.76 15.40 0.32
N ASP A 112 -2.02 15.75 0.10
CA ASP A 112 -2.59 15.77 -1.24
C ASP A 112 -3.05 17.16 -1.62
N VAL A 113 -2.57 17.73 -2.72
CA VAL A 113 -2.91 19.10 -3.15
C VAL A 113 -4.04 19.03 -4.18
N ASP A 114 -5.30 19.09 -3.73
CA ASP A 114 -6.43 19.08 -4.68
C ASP A 114 -6.24 20.15 -5.76
N THR A 115 -6.88 19.96 -6.92
CA THR A 115 -6.99 20.93 -8.02
C THR A 115 -7.35 22.36 -7.58
N GLN A 116 -7.93 22.52 -6.38
CA GLN A 116 -8.22 23.81 -5.73
C GLN A 116 -7.11 24.33 -4.78
N GLY A 117 -5.98 23.64 -4.65
CA GLY A 117 -4.82 24.00 -3.82
C GLY A 117 -4.89 23.53 -2.36
N GLY A 118 -5.89 22.74 -1.97
CA GLY A 118 -6.05 22.27 -0.59
C GLY A 118 -5.25 21.02 -0.27
N THR A 119 -4.67 20.95 0.92
CA THR A 119 -3.94 19.78 1.45
C THR A 119 -4.87 18.82 2.20
N ARG A 120 -4.78 17.51 1.94
CA ARG A 120 -5.35 16.47 2.82
C ARG A 120 -4.27 15.72 3.59
N TYR A 121 -4.43 15.57 4.90
CA TYR A 121 -3.58 14.73 5.75
C TYR A 121 -4.38 13.74 6.60
N THR A 122 -3.78 12.60 6.91
CA THR A 122 -4.40 11.52 7.70
C THR A 122 -3.48 11.06 8.81
N VAL A 123 -3.81 11.42 10.04
CA VAL A 123 -3.15 10.90 11.25
C VAL A 123 -3.86 9.62 11.65
N LEU A 124 -3.13 8.55 12.01
CA LEU A 124 -3.73 7.28 12.37
C LEU A 124 -3.05 6.61 13.58
N GLY A 125 -3.84 5.86 14.35
CA GLY A 125 -3.40 5.05 15.47
C GLY A 125 -4.05 3.68 15.38
N GLY A 126 -3.27 2.61 15.54
CA GLY A 126 -3.68 1.27 15.14
C GLY A 126 -3.35 0.18 16.16
N TYR A 127 -4.26 -0.76 16.33
CA TYR A 127 -4.09 -1.90 17.23
C TYR A 127 -4.26 -3.20 16.46
N ALA A 128 -3.51 -4.24 16.82
CA ALA A 128 -3.63 -5.55 16.20
C ALA A 128 -3.48 -6.67 17.23
N VAL A 129 -4.29 -7.73 17.06
CA VAL A 129 -4.36 -8.86 17.97
C VAL A 129 -4.26 -10.16 17.19
N PRO A 130 -3.39 -11.11 17.62
CA PRO A 130 -3.39 -12.43 17.04
C PRO A 130 -4.64 -13.18 17.48
N PHE A 131 -5.29 -13.86 16.52
CA PHE A 131 -6.40 -14.76 16.79
C PHE A 131 -5.98 -16.18 16.37
N GLY A 132 -5.48 -16.95 17.33
CA GLY A 132 -4.80 -18.22 17.05
C GLY A 132 -3.41 -18.03 16.44
N GLU A 133 -2.87 -19.09 15.82
CA GLU A 133 -1.49 -19.09 15.30
C GLU A 133 -1.35 -18.45 13.91
N SER A 134 -2.43 -18.46 13.13
CA SER A 134 -2.42 -18.11 11.71
C SER A 134 -3.19 -16.85 11.37
N THR A 135 -3.99 -16.30 12.28
CA THR A 135 -4.89 -15.19 11.97
C THR A 135 -4.55 -13.98 12.83
N THR A 136 -4.73 -12.78 12.27
CA THR A 136 -4.55 -11.51 12.97
C THR A 136 -5.70 -10.60 12.63
N PHE A 137 -6.30 -9.98 13.63
CA PHE A 137 -7.26 -8.90 13.49
C PHE A 137 -6.58 -7.56 13.79
N GLY A 138 -7.01 -6.49 13.15
CA GLY A 138 -6.56 -5.15 13.48
C GLY A 138 -7.63 -4.11 13.28
N PHE A 139 -7.44 -2.99 13.96
CA PHE A 139 -8.33 -1.84 13.96
C PHE A 139 -7.51 -0.56 14.01
N ASN A 140 -7.89 0.48 13.26
CA ASN A 140 -7.35 1.82 13.40
C ASN A 140 -8.44 2.84 13.73
N VAL A 141 -8.04 3.86 14.47
CA VAL A 141 -8.70 5.16 14.49
C VAL A 141 -7.82 6.14 13.72
N LYS A 142 -8.43 6.98 12.89
CA LYS A 142 -7.73 8.02 12.15
C LYS A 142 -8.48 9.34 12.22
N GLU A 143 -7.72 10.41 12.04
CA GLU A 143 -8.22 11.76 11.83
C GLU A 143 -7.77 12.22 10.45
N LYS A 144 -8.74 12.45 9.57
CA LYS A 144 -8.51 13.04 8.25
C LYS A 144 -8.75 14.54 8.34
N VAL A 145 -7.86 15.33 7.77
CA VAL A 145 -7.99 16.79 7.71
C VAL A 145 -7.87 17.27 6.28
N ALA A 146 -8.77 18.16 5.88
CA ALA A 146 -8.78 18.84 4.59
C ALA A 146 -8.62 20.36 4.79
N THR A 147 -7.86 21.03 3.92
CA THR A 147 -7.58 22.48 4.03
C THR A 147 -8.10 23.35 2.88
N ALA A 148 -8.71 22.77 1.84
CA ALA A 148 -9.12 23.47 0.61
C ALA A 148 -10.05 24.67 0.86
N ASN A 149 -10.93 24.59 1.86
CA ASN A 149 -11.94 25.60 2.19
C ASN A 149 -11.95 25.90 3.70
N GLY A 150 -10.74 26.09 4.26
CA GLY A 150 -10.51 26.12 5.71
C GLY A 150 -10.14 24.74 6.26
N VAL A 151 -9.75 24.69 7.54
CA VAL A 151 -9.33 23.43 8.18
C VAL A 151 -10.57 22.68 8.67
N LYS A 152 -10.82 21.52 8.08
CA LYS A 152 -11.92 20.62 8.48
C LYS A 152 -11.36 19.25 8.77
N ALA A 153 -11.68 18.72 9.95
CA ALA A 153 -11.18 17.45 10.43
C ALA A 153 -12.35 16.49 10.71
N GLY A 154 -12.10 15.21 10.52
CA GLY A 154 -13.09 14.16 10.69
C GLY A 154 -12.47 12.86 11.18
N PRO A 155 -13.12 12.16 12.12
CA PRO A 155 -12.68 10.84 12.53
C PRO A 155 -13.01 9.80 11.45
N GLY A 156 -12.22 8.74 11.40
CA GLY A 156 -12.45 7.58 10.56
C GLY A 156 -11.94 6.31 11.23
N PHE A 157 -12.42 5.18 10.76
CA PHE A 157 -12.06 3.87 11.29
C PHE A 157 -11.65 2.92 10.18
N ASP A 158 -10.68 2.07 10.46
CA ASP A 158 -10.30 0.97 9.59
C ASP A 158 -10.34 -0.33 10.38
N VAL A 159 -10.73 -1.41 9.72
CA VAL A 159 -10.60 -2.77 10.27
C VAL A 159 -9.91 -3.66 9.25
N GLY A 160 -9.22 -4.68 9.74
CA GLY A 160 -8.55 -5.61 8.88
C GLY A 160 -8.37 -6.97 9.52
N LEU A 161 -8.24 -7.97 8.67
CA LEU A 161 -7.99 -9.36 9.04
C LEU A 161 -6.94 -9.92 8.08
N ILE A 162 -5.96 -10.66 8.62
CA ILE A 162 -4.98 -11.39 7.83
C ILE A 162 -4.95 -12.84 8.29
N GLY A 163 -5.05 -13.76 7.33
CA GLY A 163 -4.82 -15.18 7.52
C GLY A 163 -3.52 -15.62 6.85
N LYS A 164 -2.71 -16.41 7.55
CA LYS A 164 -1.41 -16.91 7.11
C LYS A 164 -1.39 -18.42 7.14
N SER A 165 -0.86 -19.00 6.09
CA SER A 165 -0.37 -20.37 6.05
C SER A 165 1.14 -20.33 5.88
N THR A 166 1.79 -21.48 5.84
CA THR A 166 3.22 -21.60 5.55
C THR A 166 3.59 -20.95 4.20
N PHE A 167 2.65 -20.89 3.25
CA PHE A 167 2.93 -20.52 1.85
C PHE A 167 2.08 -19.38 1.31
N PHE A 168 0.93 -19.16 1.96
CA PHE A 168 -0.08 -18.24 1.51
C PHE A 168 -0.35 -17.21 2.58
N THR A 169 -0.66 -16.01 2.17
CA THR A 169 -1.21 -14.99 3.06
C THR A 169 -2.39 -14.36 2.35
N ALA A 170 -3.52 -14.28 3.03
CA ALA A 170 -4.70 -13.59 2.56
C ALA A 170 -5.04 -12.48 3.55
N GLY A 171 -5.55 -11.37 3.04
CA GLY A 171 -5.93 -10.24 3.86
C GLY A 171 -7.22 -9.63 3.35
N ILE A 172 -8.05 -9.18 4.26
CA ILE A 172 -9.15 -8.26 3.96
C ILE A 172 -8.97 -7.01 4.82
N MET A 173 -9.28 -5.87 4.24
CA MET A 173 -9.29 -4.58 4.92
C MET A 173 -10.57 -3.84 4.52
N VAL A 174 -11.21 -3.22 5.49
CA VAL A 174 -12.27 -2.24 5.27
C VAL A 174 -11.73 -0.91 5.75
N GLN A 175 -11.51 0.00 4.81
CA GLN A 175 -10.96 1.33 5.03
C GLN A 175 -12.07 2.38 5.04
N ASP A 176 -11.89 3.39 5.87
CA ASP A 176 -12.78 4.55 5.94
C ASP A 176 -14.20 4.19 6.38
N LEU A 177 -14.32 3.15 7.21
CA LEU A 177 -15.57 2.72 7.82
C LEU A 177 -16.13 3.88 8.66
N PHE A 178 -17.21 4.50 8.16
CA PHE A 178 -17.84 5.68 8.76
C PHE A 178 -16.91 6.89 8.91
N THR A 179 -16.21 7.28 7.84
CA THR A 179 -15.37 8.48 7.85
C THR A 179 -16.14 9.68 7.28
N TYR A 180 -16.25 10.77 8.04
CA TYR A 180 -16.96 11.97 7.63
C TYR A 180 -16.05 13.19 7.72
N VAL A 181 -15.76 13.83 6.58
CA VAL A 181 -14.83 14.95 6.48
C VAL A 181 -15.44 15.99 5.57
N ASP A 182 -15.28 17.27 5.91
CA ASP A 182 -15.73 18.38 5.06
C ASP A 182 -17.23 18.33 4.69
N GLY A 183 -18.07 17.84 5.60
CA GLY A 183 -19.51 17.80 5.36
C GLY A 183 -19.98 16.64 4.48
N ALA A 184 -19.09 15.73 4.07
CA ALA A 184 -19.39 14.58 3.23
C ALA A 184 -18.85 13.27 3.84
N TRP A 185 -19.51 12.15 3.53
CA TRP A 185 -19.00 10.83 3.86
C TRP A 185 -17.94 10.42 2.84
N GLU A 186 -16.78 9.99 3.34
CA GLU A 186 -15.77 9.39 2.49
C GLU A 186 -16.23 7.98 2.06
N PRO A 187 -15.93 7.56 0.81
CA PRO A 187 -16.23 6.21 0.37
C PRO A 187 -15.55 5.16 1.27
N THR A 188 -16.26 4.08 1.57
CA THR A 188 -15.69 2.91 2.23
C THR A 188 -14.98 2.03 1.20
N TYR A 189 -13.71 1.70 1.43
CA TYR A 189 -12.96 0.83 0.53
C TYR A 189 -12.82 -0.56 1.15
N ILE A 190 -13.27 -1.60 0.44
CA ILE A 190 -13.06 -2.99 0.82
C ILE A 190 -11.94 -3.54 -0.07
N LYS A 191 -10.83 -3.92 0.55
CA LYS A 191 -9.65 -4.43 -0.15
C LYS A 191 -9.45 -5.89 0.22
N VAL A 192 -9.28 -6.75 -0.76
CA VAL A 192 -9.02 -8.18 -0.57
C VAL A 192 -7.71 -8.52 -1.25
N GLY A 193 -6.71 -8.93 -0.47
CA GLY A 193 -5.37 -9.27 -0.93
C GLY A 193 -5.05 -10.75 -0.76
N PHE A 194 -4.25 -11.29 -1.68
CA PHE A 194 -3.68 -12.62 -1.61
C PHE A 194 -2.22 -12.59 -2.03
N GLY A 195 -1.39 -13.34 -1.31
CA GLY A 195 0.04 -13.48 -1.57
C GLY A 195 0.49 -14.92 -1.45
N MET A 196 1.46 -15.27 -2.29
CA MET A 196 2.14 -16.55 -2.26
C MET A 196 3.65 -16.33 -2.29
N SER A 197 4.38 -17.05 -1.44
CA SER A 197 5.85 -17.16 -1.51
C SER A 197 6.22 -18.61 -1.87
N PRO A 198 6.89 -18.88 -3.01
CA PRO A 198 7.18 -20.23 -3.45
C PRO A 198 8.12 -21.00 -2.51
N PHE A 199 7.99 -22.31 -2.59
CA PHE A 199 8.42 -23.28 -1.58
C PHE A 199 9.90 -23.68 -1.67
N ASN A 200 10.55 -23.46 -2.81
CA ASN A 200 11.83 -24.11 -3.13
C ASN A 200 12.79 -23.19 -3.88
N LYS A 201 14.09 -23.34 -3.61
CA LYS A 201 15.15 -22.76 -4.45
C LYS A 201 14.96 -23.20 -5.91
N PRO A 202 15.13 -22.28 -6.87
CA PRO A 202 15.72 -20.94 -6.76
C PRO A 202 14.73 -19.80 -6.41
N PHE A 203 13.47 -20.10 -6.09
CA PHE A 203 12.39 -19.12 -5.93
C PHE A 203 12.03 -18.79 -4.48
N GLU A 204 12.87 -19.18 -3.51
CA GLU A 204 12.70 -18.89 -2.07
C GLU A 204 12.52 -17.38 -1.77
N TYR A 205 12.98 -16.53 -2.68
CA TYR A 205 12.95 -15.08 -2.58
C TYR A 205 11.89 -14.42 -3.45
N LEU A 206 11.07 -15.19 -4.16
CA LEU A 206 9.96 -14.69 -4.97
C LEU A 206 8.71 -14.53 -4.10
N SER A 207 7.94 -13.48 -4.32
CA SER A 207 6.56 -13.38 -3.88
C SER A 207 5.68 -12.89 -5.01
N ILE A 208 4.49 -13.47 -5.11
CA ILE A 208 3.45 -13.08 -6.07
C ILE A 208 2.25 -12.65 -5.25
N ASN A 209 1.75 -11.46 -5.55
CA ASN A 209 0.75 -10.75 -4.77
C ASN A 209 -0.35 -10.26 -5.71
N MET A 210 -1.58 -10.31 -5.23
CA MET A 210 -2.76 -9.86 -5.95
C MET A 210 -3.67 -9.13 -4.98
N GLN A 211 -4.39 -8.13 -5.46
CA GLN A 211 -5.38 -7.41 -4.67
C GLN A 211 -6.57 -6.98 -5.52
N GLY A 212 -7.77 -7.19 -5.01
CA GLY A 212 -9.00 -6.60 -5.54
C GLY A 212 -9.49 -5.49 -4.61
N ASP A 213 -9.86 -4.36 -5.19
CA ASP A 213 -10.50 -3.25 -4.49
C ASP A 213 -11.95 -3.13 -4.89
N PHE A 214 -12.80 -2.91 -3.89
CA PHE A 214 -14.20 -2.60 -4.04
C PHE A 214 -14.47 -1.30 -3.30
N ILE A 215 -15.34 -0.47 -3.86
CA ILE A 215 -15.67 0.84 -3.32
C ILE A 215 -17.16 0.86 -3.02
N TRP A 216 -17.53 1.27 -1.82
CA TRP A 216 -18.91 1.45 -1.41
C TRP A 216 -19.12 2.89 -0.96
N SER A 217 -20.02 3.60 -1.65
CA SER A 217 -20.38 4.96 -1.31
C SER A 217 -21.60 4.96 -0.38
N LEU A 218 -21.44 5.47 0.84
CA LEU A 218 -22.54 5.58 1.80
C LEU A 218 -23.59 6.63 1.41
N GLU A 219 -23.21 7.64 0.62
CA GLU A 219 -24.13 8.72 0.21
C GLU A 219 -25.06 8.29 -0.93
N THR A 220 -24.55 7.47 -1.84
CA THR A 220 -25.28 7.00 -3.03
C THR A 220 -25.79 5.58 -2.88
N GLU A 221 -25.32 4.85 -1.87
CA GLU A 221 -25.53 3.41 -1.67
C GLU A 221 -25.01 2.54 -2.85
N GLU A 222 -24.16 3.10 -3.71
CA GLU A 222 -23.58 2.40 -4.86
C GLU A 222 -22.35 1.58 -4.48
N PHE A 223 -22.25 0.38 -5.06
CA PHE A 223 -21.14 -0.55 -4.89
C PHE A 223 -20.46 -0.81 -6.23
N ASP A 224 -19.17 -0.46 -6.31
CA ASP A 224 -18.38 -0.57 -7.52
C ASP A 224 -17.17 -1.49 -7.33
N PHE A 225 -16.88 -2.28 -8.36
CA PHE A 225 -15.57 -2.90 -8.49
C PHE A 225 -14.55 -1.83 -8.88
N GLY A 226 -13.65 -1.50 -7.96
CA GLY A 226 -12.63 -0.49 -8.18
C GLY A 226 -11.59 -0.99 -9.17
N LYS A 227 -10.78 -1.97 -8.77
CA LYS A 227 -9.74 -2.54 -9.65
C LYS A 227 -9.15 -3.85 -9.16
N MET A 228 -8.30 -4.43 -10.01
CA MET A 228 -7.40 -5.51 -9.66
C MET A 228 -5.95 -5.07 -9.81
N ARG A 229 -5.10 -5.46 -8.86
CA ARG A 229 -3.66 -5.22 -8.87
C ARG A 229 -2.90 -6.53 -8.79
N LEU A 230 -1.76 -6.58 -9.47
CA LEU A 230 -0.83 -7.69 -9.43
C LEU A 230 0.56 -7.15 -9.12
N GLY A 231 1.25 -7.81 -8.20
CA GLY A 231 2.57 -7.42 -7.73
C GLY A 231 3.49 -8.62 -7.62
N VAL A 232 4.72 -8.47 -8.07
CA VAL A 232 5.77 -9.47 -7.92
C VAL A 232 6.97 -8.81 -7.24
N GLU A 233 7.56 -9.51 -6.28
CA GLU A 233 8.80 -9.09 -5.64
C GLU A 233 9.78 -10.26 -5.64
N TYR A 234 11.03 -9.98 -5.99
CA TYR A 234 12.12 -10.94 -5.95
C TYR A 234 13.34 -10.36 -5.23
N TYR A 235 13.84 -11.08 -4.22
CA TYR A 235 15.04 -10.68 -3.50
C TYR A 235 16.30 -11.37 -4.04
N LEU A 236 17.35 -10.57 -4.21
CA LEU A 236 18.70 -10.97 -4.60
C LEU A 236 19.67 -10.75 -3.42
N PHE A 237 20.80 -11.47 -3.45
CA PHE A 237 21.91 -11.31 -2.50
C PHE A 237 21.44 -11.33 -1.03
N ASP A 238 20.77 -12.41 -0.59
CA ASP A 238 20.27 -12.56 0.78
C ASP A 238 19.39 -11.38 1.26
N LYS A 239 18.52 -10.89 0.36
CA LYS A 239 17.58 -9.77 0.59
C LYS A 239 18.21 -8.38 0.64
N LEU A 240 19.47 -8.22 0.23
CA LEU A 240 20.08 -6.88 0.09
C LEU A 240 19.46 -6.07 -1.06
N LEU A 241 19.01 -6.73 -2.14
CA LEU A 241 18.40 -6.06 -3.29
C LEU A 241 17.02 -6.66 -3.59
N GLY A 242 15.97 -5.84 -3.57
CA GLY A 242 14.61 -6.25 -3.94
C GLY A 242 14.24 -5.69 -5.32
N LEU A 243 13.92 -6.57 -6.27
CA LEU A 243 13.32 -6.21 -7.55
C LEU A 243 11.80 -6.34 -7.44
N ARG A 244 11.08 -5.32 -7.91
CA ARG A 244 9.62 -5.27 -7.83
C ARG A 244 9.03 -4.88 -9.17
N PHE A 245 7.90 -5.49 -9.47
CA PHE A 245 7.10 -5.16 -10.63
C PHE A 245 5.63 -5.24 -10.24
N GLY A 246 4.81 -4.34 -10.76
CA GLY A 246 3.37 -4.44 -10.57
C GLY A 246 2.58 -3.81 -11.70
N TYR A 247 1.31 -4.18 -11.72
CA TYR A 247 0.28 -3.74 -12.67
C TYR A 247 -1.01 -3.45 -11.93
#